data_AF-A0A1G5XNK3-F1
#
_entry.id   AF-A0A1G5XNK3-F1
#
_cell.length_a   1.000
_cell.length_b   1.000
_cell.length_c   1.000
_cell.angle_alpha   90.00
_cell.angle_beta   90.00
_cell.angle_gamma   90.00
#
_symmetry.space_group_name_H-M   'P 1'
#
loop_
_entity.id
_entity.type
_entity.pdbx_description
1 polymer ?
#
loop_
_entity_poly.entity_id
_entity_poly.type
_entity_poly.pdbx_seq_one_letter_code
_entity_poly.pdbx_strand_id
1 'polypeptide(L)'
;MSVLARFRTESPFEVRDRARNLEVQIIKLCMNEKYFPKRYRFILTTSIIEDAHKLVDHIETANALPLNENFYKRRLTYQKEALSKVDSLFRKFMLAEELGFSIPEGTLKDLGESLSKEEALIKKWIESDKARIKKE
;
A
#
# COMPACT_ATOMS: atom_id res chain seq x y z
N MET A 1 1.61 -14.14 27.25
CA MET A 1 0.35 -14.76 26.78
C MET A 1 0.15 -14.40 25.32
N SER A 2 -0.08 -15.40 24.44
CA SER A 2 -0.37 -15.18 23.02
C SER A 2 -1.87 -15.14 22.82
N VAL A 3 -2.42 -14.02 22.35
CA VAL A 3 -3.85 -13.89 22.04
C VAL A 3 -4.15 -14.70 20.77
N LEU A 4 -5.21 -15.53 20.83
CA LEU A 4 -5.69 -16.32 19.69
C LEU A 4 -5.97 -15.40 18.50
N ALA A 5 -5.61 -15.80 17.27
CA ALA A 5 -5.69 -14.95 16.08
C ALA A 5 -7.06 -14.26 15.87
N ARG A 6 -8.16 -14.94 16.20
CA ARG A 6 -9.54 -14.40 16.13
C ARG A 6 -9.86 -13.28 17.14
N PHE A 7 -9.05 -13.13 18.19
CA PHE A 7 -9.19 -12.09 19.22
C PHE A 7 -8.09 -11.03 19.11
N ARG A 8 -7.23 -11.10 18.08
CA ARG A 8 -6.30 -10.03 17.77
C ARG A 8 -7.10 -8.93 17.08
N THR A 9 -7.35 -7.84 17.77
CA THR A 9 -7.68 -6.57 17.10
C THR A 9 -6.48 -6.20 16.23
N GLU A 10 -6.70 -6.05 14.92
CA GLU A 10 -5.70 -5.53 13.97
C GLU A 10 -5.06 -4.29 14.62
N SER A 11 -3.74 -4.33 14.79
CA SER A 11 -3.02 -3.26 15.48
C SER A 11 -3.10 -2.01 14.60
N PRO A 12 -3.28 -0.79 15.15
CA PRO A 12 -3.16 0.45 14.39
C PRO A 12 -1.84 0.56 13.60
N PHE A 13 -0.80 -0.14 14.05
CA PHE A 13 0.51 -0.21 13.41
C PHE A 13 0.59 -1.20 12.23
N GLU A 14 -0.40 -2.09 12.09
CA GLU A 14 -0.40 -3.15 11.07
C GLU A 14 -0.44 -2.59 9.65
N VAL A 15 -1.20 -1.51 9.42
CA VAL A 15 -1.28 -0.82 8.12
C VAL A 15 0.12 -0.33 7.71
N ARG A 16 0.81 0.36 8.63
CA ARG A 16 2.13 0.93 8.38
C ARG A 16 3.20 -0.15 8.16
N ASP A 17 3.25 -1.13 9.04
CA ASP A 17 4.28 -2.17 8.98
C ASP A 17 4.11 -3.03 7.71
N ARG A 18 2.85 -3.27 7.30
CA ARG A 18 2.54 -3.99 6.05
C ARG A 18 2.87 -3.17 4.81
N ALA A 19 2.53 -1.88 4.78
CA ALA A 19 2.91 -0.99 3.69
C ALA A 19 4.44 -0.92 3.50
N ARG A 20 5.21 -0.89 4.59
CA ARG A 20 6.69 -0.91 4.51
C ARG A 20 7.22 -2.23 3.96
N ASN A 21 6.64 -3.36 4.35
CA ASN A 21 6.99 -4.66 3.79
C ASN A 21 6.66 -4.76 2.29
N LEU A 22 5.51 -4.22 1.90
CA LEU A 22 5.07 -4.16 0.50
C LEU A 22 6.00 -3.29 -0.35
N GLU A 23 6.45 -2.15 0.17
CA GLU A 23 7.43 -1.29 -0.48
C GLU A 23 8.76 -2.04 -0.74
N VAL A 24 9.28 -2.75 0.27
CA VAL A 24 10.49 -3.57 0.12
C VAL A 24 10.30 -4.67 -0.92
N GLN A 25 9.15 -5.34 -0.92
CA GLN A 25 8.79 -6.37 -1.92
C GLN A 25 8.80 -5.79 -3.33
N ILE A 26 8.13 -4.64 -3.54
CA ILE A 26 8.03 -3.96 -4.83
C ILE A 26 9.41 -3.53 -5.34
N ILE A 27 10.24 -2.93 -4.49
CA ILE A 27 11.60 -2.50 -4.87
C ILE A 27 12.43 -3.71 -5.30
N LYS A 28 12.43 -4.80 -4.54
CA LYS A 28 13.17 -6.03 -4.90
C LYS A 28 12.72 -6.59 -6.25
N LEU A 29 11.42 -6.58 -6.50
CA LEU A 29 10.84 -7.07 -7.74
C LEU A 29 11.25 -6.17 -8.92
N CYS A 30 11.13 -4.85 -8.77
CA CYS A 30 11.53 -3.86 -9.78
C CYS A 30 13.04 -3.84 -10.09
N MET A 31 13.88 -4.23 -9.12
CA MET A 31 15.33 -4.33 -9.30
C MET A 31 15.78 -5.63 -9.96
N ASN A 32 14.91 -6.63 -10.08
CA ASN A 32 15.26 -7.90 -10.70
C ASN A 32 15.23 -7.80 -12.23
N GLU A 33 16.41 -7.81 -12.85
CA GLU A 33 16.57 -7.65 -14.31
C GLU A 33 15.96 -8.79 -15.14
N LYS A 34 15.74 -9.96 -14.52
CA LYS A 34 15.01 -11.07 -15.16
C LYS A 34 13.53 -10.77 -15.31
N TYR A 35 12.99 -9.94 -14.42
CA TYR A 35 11.58 -9.57 -14.38
C TYR A 35 11.34 -8.25 -15.12
N PHE A 36 12.16 -7.24 -14.82
CA PHE A 36 12.08 -5.91 -15.41
C PHE A 36 13.33 -5.62 -16.27
N PRO A 37 13.19 -5.55 -17.60
CA PRO A 37 14.33 -5.26 -18.46
C PRO A 37 14.89 -3.84 -18.20
N LYS A 38 16.23 -3.70 -18.19
CA LYS A 38 16.92 -2.42 -17.90
C LYS A 38 16.38 -1.22 -18.69
N ARG A 39 16.02 -1.41 -19.96
CA ARG A 39 15.52 -0.34 -20.83
C ARG A 39 14.23 0.33 -20.33
N TYR A 40 13.43 -0.37 -19.52
CA TYR A 40 12.19 0.17 -18.94
C TYR A 40 12.39 0.82 -17.57
N ARG A 41 13.62 0.90 -17.07
CA ARG A 41 13.85 1.32 -15.69
C ARG A 41 13.29 2.70 -15.41
N PHE A 42 13.70 3.66 -16.24
CA PHE A 42 13.29 5.07 -16.18
C PHE A 42 11.83 5.30 -16.61
N ILE A 43 11.29 4.40 -17.44
CA ILE A 43 9.94 4.56 -18.02
C ILE A 43 8.87 4.02 -17.06
N LEU A 44 9.13 2.87 -16.43
CA LEU A 44 8.14 2.15 -15.64
C LEU A 44 8.60 1.90 -14.20
N THR A 45 9.72 1.21 -13.98
CA THR A 45 10.08 0.78 -12.61
C THR A 45 10.32 1.92 -11.65
N THR A 46 10.92 3.03 -12.10
CA THR A 46 11.11 4.23 -11.27
C THR A 46 9.75 4.77 -10.83
N SER A 47 8.77 4.78 -11.73
CA SER A 47 7.41 5.24 -11.43
C SER A 47 6.68 4.27 -10.49
N ILE A 48 6.92 2.96 -10.58
CA ILE A 48 6.37 1.95 -9.66
C ILE A 48 6.94 2.16 -8.25
N ILE A 49 8.27 2.28 -8.14
CA ILE A 49 8.97 2.49 -6.87
C ILE A 49 8.51 3.80 -6.21
N GLU A 50 8.37 4.86 -6.99
CA GLU A 50 7.86 6.15 -6.52
C GLU A 50 6.44 6.06 -5.94
N ASP A 51 5.55 5.28 -6.55
CA ASP A 51 4.21 5.07 -5.99
C ASP A 51 4.24 4.22 -4.71
N ALA A 52 5.19 3.28 -4.59
CA ALA A 52 5.39 2.52 -3.37
C ALA A 52 5.91 3.39 -2.22
N HIS A 53 6.85 4.31 -2.50
CA HIS A 53 7.29 5.32 -1.52
C HIS A 53 6.12 6.20 -1.08
N LYS A 54 5.36 6.75 -2.04
CA LYS A 54 4.19 7.59 -1.76
C LYS A 54 3.12 6.87 -0.95
N LEU A 55 2.88 5.59 -1.20
CA LEU A 55 1.95 4.79 -0.39
C LEU A 55 2.33 4.86 1.10
N VAL A 56 3.61 4.61 1.41
CA VAL A 56 4.12 4.66 2.78
C VAL A 56 4.09 6.07 3.34
N ASP A 57 4.54 7.07 2.56
CA ASP A 57 4.55 8.47 2.98
C ASP A 57 3.15 8.98 3.33
N HIS A 58 2.14 8.64 2.53
CA HIS A 58 0.75 9.01 2.79
C HIS A 58 0.21 8.35 4.06
N ILE A 59 0.52 7.07 4.30
CA ILE A 59 0.13 6.36 5.52
C ILE A 59 0.78 6.98 6.76
N GLU A 60 2.09 7.25 6.72
CA GLU A 60 2.81 7.88 7.82
C GLU A 60 2.31 9.30 8.09
N THR A 61 2.07 10.09 7.03
CA THR A 61 1.56 11.46 7.15
C THR A 61 0.14 11.47 7.73
N ALA A 62 -0.73 10.58 7.28
CA ALA A 62 -2.05 10.40 7.88
C ALA A 62 -1.94 10.03 9.36
N ASN A 63 -1.06 9.08 9.70
CA ASN A 63 -0.89 8.59 11.06
C ASN A 63 -0.33 9.66 12.02
N ALA A 64 0.56 10.54 11.54
CA ALA A 64 1.12 11.64 12.30
C ALA A 64 0.09 12.74 12.66
N LEU A 65 -1.02 12.82 11.92
CA LEU A 65 -2.09 13.77 12.22
C LEU A 65 -2.99 13.23 13.34
N PRO A 66 -3.31 14.04 14.36
CA PRO A 66 -4.22 13.61 15.43
C PRO A 66 -5.62 13.39 14.88
N LEU A 67 -6.35 12.44 15.48
CA LEU A 67 -7.75 12.19 15.17
C LEU A 67 -8.62 13.13 15.99
N ASN A 68 -8.96 14.28 15.43
CA ASN A 68 -9.94 15.23 15.95
C ASN A 68 -10.55 16.02 14.78
N GLU A 69 -11.61 16.79 15.02
CA GLU A 69 -12.34 17.53 13.96
C GLU A 69 -11.43 18.43 13.11
N ASN A 70 -10.48 19.12 13.74
CA ASN A 70 -9.60 20.09 13.06
C ASN A 70 -8.69 19.43 12.01
N PHE A 71 -8.20 18.22 12.28
CA PHE A 71 -7.25 17.52 11.41
C PHE A 71 -7.88 16.38 10.60
N TYR A 72 -9.10 15.94 10.95
CA TYR A 72 -9.75 14.79 10.34
C TYR A 72 -9.81 14.87 8.82
N LYS A 73 -10.19 16.03 8.25
CA LYS A 73 -10.27 16.19 6.79
C LYS A 73 -8.93 15.94 6.11
N ARG A 74 -7.83 16.47 6.68
CA ARG A 74 -6.49 16.32 6.12
C ARG A 74 -5.97 14.89 6.27
N ARG A 75 -6.23 14.26 7.41
CA ARG A 75 -5.93 12.84 7.65
C ARG A 75 -6.65 11.93 6.65
N LEU A 76 -7.94 12.16 6.44
CA LEU A 76 -8.73 11.43 5.45
C LEU A 76 -8.21 11.60 4.02
N THR A 77 -7.74 12.80 3.65
CA THR A 77 -7.12 13.03 2.35
C THR A 77 -5.92 12.11 2.14
N TYR A 78 -4.98 12.07 3.08
CA TYR A 78 -3.80 11.21 2.95
C TYR A 78 -4.14 9.72 2.95
N GLN A 79 -5.15 9.29 3.72
CA GLN A 79 -5.65 7.90 3.64
C GLN A 79 -6.21 7.55 2.26
N LYS A 80 -6.92 8.48 1.62
CA LYS A 80 -7.44 8.29 0.25
C LYS A 80 -6.34 8.36 -0.80
N GLU A 81 -5.33 9.20 -0.61
CA GLU A 81 -4.15 9.24 -1.48
C GLU A 81 -3.38 7.92 -1.39
N ALA A 82 -3.24 7.33 -0.19
CA ALA A 82 -2.68 5.99 -0.02
C ALA A 82 -3.47 4.93 -0.81
N LEU A 83 -4.81 4.93 -0.74
CA LEU A 83 -5.63 4.03 -1.58
C LEU A 83 -5.37 4.23 -3.08
N SER A 84 -5.30 5.48 -3.53
CA SER A 84 -5.00 5.78 -4.93
C SER A 84 -3.64 5.24 -5.37
N LYS A 85 -2.65 5.17 -4.44
CA LYS A 85 -1.36 4.55 -4.73
C LYS A 85 -1.43 3.04 -4.84
N VAL A 86 -2.23 2.37 -4.02
CA VAL A 86 -2.51 0.93 -4.19
C VAL A 86 -3.10 0.65 -5.58
N ASP A 87 -4.11 1.42 -6.01
CA ASP A 87 -4.70 1.28 -7.35
C ASP A 87 -3.70 1.57 -8.47
N SER A 88 -2.84 2.56 -8.29
CA SER A 88 -1.78 2.89 -9.25
C SER A 88 -0.77 1.75 -9.39
N LEU A 89 -0.38 1.12 -8.27
CA LEU A 89 0.49 -0.04 -8.27
C LEU A 89 -0.15 -1.22 -9.02
N PHE A 90 -1.42 -1.55 -8.74
CA PHE A 90 -2.15 -2.57 -9.51
C PHE A 90 -2.10 -2.31 -11.01
N ARG A 91 -2.47 -1.10 -11.45
CA ARG A 91 -2.46 -0.74 -12.88
C ARG A 91 -1.08 -0.85 -13.51
N LYS A 92 -0.03 -0.45 -12.80
CA LYS A 92 1.34 -0.52 -13.34
C LYS A 92 1.88 -1.95 -13.43
N PHE A 93 1.49 -2.83 -12.51
CA PHE A 93 1.84 -4.25 -12.61
C PHE A 93 1.04 -4.97 -13.71
N MET A 94 -0.23 -4.63 -13.90
CA MET A 94 -0.99 -5.09 -15.07
C MET A 94 -0.34 -4.62 -16.38
N LEU A 95 0.08 -3.36 -16.46
CA LEU A 95 0.80 -2.84 -17.62
C LEU A 95 2.12 -3.60 -17.86
N ALA A 96 2.85 -3.97 -16.80
CA ALA A 96 4.07 -4.77 -16.94
C ALA A 96 3.78 -6.16 -17.54
N GLU A 97 2.68 -6.78 -17.14
CA GLU A 97 2.20 -8.05 -17.71
C GLU A 97 1.78 -7.89 -19.18
N GLU A 98 1.01 -6.86 -19.52
CA GLU A 98 0.59 -6.53 -20.90
C GLU A 98 1.79 -6.24 -21.83
N LEU A 99 2.86 -5.67 -21.30
CA LEU A 99 4.13 -5.44 -22.01
C LEU A 99 4.97 -6.73 -22.17
N GLY A 100 4.48 -7.87 -21.67
CA GLY A 100 5.12 -9.18 -21.81
C GLY A 100 6.35 -9.37 -20.93
N PHE A 101 6.41 -8.71 -19.77
CA PHE A 101 7.55 -8.85 -18.86
C PHE A 101 7.54 -10.25 -18.22
N SER A 102 8.72 -10.83 -18.05
CA SER A 102 8.89 -12.22 -17.57
C SER A 102 8.78 -12.35 -16.05
N ILE A 103 7.75 -11.72 -15.46
CA ILE A 103 7.43 -11.84 -14.04
C ILE A 103 6.68 -13.16 -13.83
N PRO A 104 7.12 -14.06 -12.92
CA PRO A 104 6.41 -15.30 -12.66
C PRO A 104 4.98 -15.03 -12.17
N GLU A 105 4.01 -15.78 -12.70
CA GLU A 105 2.58 -15.64 -12.33
C GLU A 105 2.37 -15.73 -10.82
N GLY A 106 3.04 -16.68 -10.15
CA GLY A 106 2.98 -16.81 -8.69
C GLY A 106 3.46 -15.55 -7.96
N THR A 107 4.48 -14.87 -8.47
CA THR A 107 4.98 -13.62 -7.90
C THR A 107 3.99 -12.47 -8.09
N LEU A 108 3.34 -12.38 -9.25
CA LEU A 108 2.28 -11.38 -9.51
C LEU A 108 1.06 -11.63 -8.63
N LYS A 109 0.66 -12.90 -8.46
CA LYS A 109 -0.44 -13.29 -7.57
C LYS A 109 -0.14 -12.92 -6.11
N ASP A 110 1.02 -13.28 -5.59
CA ASP A 110 1.42 -12.97 -4.21
C ASP A 110 1.47 -11.45 -3.96
N LEU A 111 1.94 -10.68 -4.95
CA LEU A 111 1.94 -9.23 -4.90
C LEU A 111 0.51 -8.65 -4.93
N GLY A 112 -0.33 -9.17 -5.82
CA GLY A 112 -1.73 -8.77 -5.93
C GLY A 112 -2.50 -9.02 -4.64
N GLU A 113 -2.32 -10.19 -4.01
CA GLU A 113 -2.89 -10.48 -2.69
C GLU A 113 -2.36 -9.52 -1.61
N SER A 114 -1.08 -9.16 -1.68
CA SER A 114 -0.47 -8.25 -0.72
C SER A 114 -1.04 -6.84 -0.84
N LEU A 115 -1.23 -6.35 -2.07
CA LEU A 115 -1.88 -5.08 -2.39
C LEU A 115 -3.36 -5.07 -1.97
N SER A 116 -4.13 -6.12 -2.29
CA SER A 116 -5.56 -6.19 -1.90
C SER A 116 -5.76 -6.21 -0.39
N LYS A 117 -4.87 -6.88 0.35
CA LYS A 117 -4.90 -6.88 1.81
C LYS A 117 -4.55 -5.50 2.38
N GLU A 118 -3.57 -4.81 1.81
CA GLU A 118 -3.25 -3.42 2.18
C GLU A 118 -4.43 -2.48 1.93
N GLU A 119 -5.05 -2.57 0.76
CA GLU A 119 -6.25 -1.81 0.40
C GLU A 119 -7.38 -2.01 1.42
N ALA A 120 -7.65 -3.26 1.79
CA ALA A 120 -8.68 -3.61 2.76
C ALA A 120 -8.39 -3.01 4.14
N LEU A 121 -7.13 -3.03 4.58
CA LEU A 121 -6.71 -2.44 5.84
C LEU A 121 -6.86 -0.92 5.84
N ILE A 122 -6.46 -0.24 4.77
CA ILE A 122 -6.64 1.22 4.66
C ILE A 122 -8.13 1.58 4.65
N LYS A 123 -8.98 0.82 3.94
CA LYS A 123 -10.45 1.03 3.97
C LYS A 123 -11.05 0.85 5.37
N LYS A 124 -10.65 -0.22 6.08
CA LYS A 124 -11.07 -0.44 7.48
C LYS A 124 -10.59 0.70 8.39
N TRP A 125 -9.38 1.20 8.19
CA TRP A 125 -8.81 2.30 8.95
C TRP A 125 -9.62 3.58 8.77
N ILE A 126 -9.98 3.93 7.53
CA ILE A 126 -10.83 5.09 7.21
C ILE A 126 -12.19 4.98 7.93
N GLU A 127 -12.85 3.82 7.84
CA GLU A 127 -14.15 3.63 8.50
C GLU A 127 -14.03 3.65 10.04
N SER A 128 -12.92 3.17 10.60
CA SER A 128 -12.64 3.24 12.04
C SER A 128 -12.47 4.69 12.51
N ASP A 129 -11.66 5.48 11.80
CA ASP A 129 -11.44 6.90 12.13
C ASP A 129 -12.74 7.70 12.03
N LYS A 130 -13.53 7.46 10.99
CA LYS A 130 -14.86 8.07 10.81
C LYS A 130 -15.84 7.71 11.93
N ALA A 131 -15.82 6.47 12.41
CA ALA A 131 -16.68 6.03 13.51
C ALA A 131 -16.27 6.63 14.86
N ARG A 132 -14.98 6.94 15.05
CA ARG A 132 -14.46 7.59 16.26
C ARG A 132 -14.78 9.08 16.29
N ILE A 133 -14.61 9.79 15.16
CA ILE A 133 -14.97 11.21 15.06
C ILE A 133 -16.46 11.48 15.26
N LYS A 134 -17.35 10.55 14.87
CA LYS A 134 -18.79 10.70 15.13
C LYS A 134 -19.19 10.55 16.60
N LYS A 135 -18.30 10.05 17.47
CA LYS A 135 -18.57 9.80 18.89
C LYS A 135 -18.01 10.89 19.80
N GLU A 136 -17.11 11.72 19.29
CA GLU A 136 -16.62 12.95 19.94
C GLU A 136 -17.59 14.10 19.68
#